data_AF-A0A1F3EQU7-F1
#
_entry.id   AF-A0A1F3EQU7-F1
#
_cell.length_a   1.000
_cell.length_b   1.000
_cell.length_c   1.000
_cell.angle_alpha   90.00
_cell.angle_beta   90.00
_cell.angle_gamma   90.00
#
_symmetry.space_group_name_H-M   'P 1'
#
loop_
_entity.id
_entity.type
_entity.pdbx_description
1 polymer ?
#
loop_
_entity_poly.entity_id
_entity_poly.type
_entity_poly.pdbx_seq_one_letter_code
_entity_poly.pdbx_strand_id
1 'polypeptide(L)'
;MELPIGKISGTQLDNIFEESIKYHIDNFYKTISEYEPTQLYSNWRSIVRSIEELINIPLELSNSDEIDVFLRLNINFLDPNNLPHLKRIIELLENKFEKNIAIRFQQLTLMCSAINESYKSHGIFKQQGNKLNLSDTKNCIEYVQSRRAYYVTTLNLIPKIAKGSKVVNYLDTLNFLQYTMDSCLVNITTAYYNLLLNHCLPDFEMESDGVIAKRNFEYNHLEGFFMEPERLSLIDQIELRPDIIVHKNMLSKSSNKIFSFSEVANTMALIEGAFDKYKISKNIEFKELNSLFCDISVYLIDDFHIIIEETDFKKIVQKYKSLILYSHSSDYFENLNNYYPFQRLGTTYYSTVILLSRLVYRTLSQSLLKNKTFQIHSGFVFEDKASKILEDKGFKPTGITRINHKEFDLITIKNNKVFNFQCKNNFIDISRVCYDYKKIGRFNKRLCKYYENALIKEEQREALIKTKTDINDIEHFVISRFPVITRNTRIINLTDLVNWESKR
;
A
#
# COMPACT_ATOMS: atom_id res chain seq x y z
N MET A 1 5.57 -7.04 26.47
CA MET A 1 6.45 -8.20 26.29
C MET A 1 7.87 -7.68 26.28
N GLU A 2 8.74 -8.18 27.15
CA GLU A 2 10.14 -7.76 27.17
C GLU A 2 10.91 -8.47 26.05
N LEU A 3 11.78 -7.75 25.35
CA LEU A 3 12.67 -8.36 24.37
C LEU A 3 13.87 -8.99 25.10
N PRO A 4 14.36 -10.16 24.69
CA PRO A 4 15.59 -10.70 25.24
C PRO A 4 16.74 -9.72 25.00
N ILE A 5 17.68 -9.63 25.94
CA ILE A 5 18.92 -8.89 25.74
C ILE A 5 19.92 -9.80 25.01
N GLY A 6 20.59 -9.25 24.00
CA GLY A 6 21.60 -9.93 23.20
C GLY A 6 21.09 -10.38 21.84
N LYS A 7 21.77 -11.37 21.28
CA LYS A 7 21.52 -11.89 19.94
C LYS A 7 20.43 -12.96 19.95
N ILE A 8 19.46 -12.83 19.05
CA ILE A 8 18.28 -13.68 18.92
C ILE A 8 18.23 -14.21 17.49
N SER A 9 18.09 -15.52 17.32
CA SER A 9 18.07 -16.17 15.99
C SER A 9 17.32 -17.49 16.01
N GLY A 10 16.95 -17.99 14.82
CA GLY A 10 16.40 -19.34 14.67
C GLY A 10 15.08 -19.54 15.41
N THR A 11 14.92 -20.69 16.09
CA THR A 11 13.66 -21.06 16.77
C THR A 11 13.31 -20.14 17.94
N GLN A 12 14.31 -19.55 18.61
CA GLN A 12 14.07 -18.58 19.66
C GLN A 12 13.34 -17.35 19.11
N LEU A 13 13.77 -16.88 17.93
CA LEU A 13 13.14 -15.76 17.24
C LEU A 13 11.71 -16.09 16.82
N ASP A 14 11.49 -17.31 16.31
CA ASP A 14 10.14 -17.77 15.93
C ASP A 14 9.18 -17.74 17.12
N ASN A 15 9.57 -18.33 18.25
CA ASN A 15 8.75 -18.38 19.46
C ASN A 15 8.37 -16.98 19.96
N ILE A 16 9.34 -16.06 20.02
CA ILE A 16 9.12 -14.68 20.48
C ILE A 16 8.08 -13.96 19.61
N PHE A 17 8.18 -14.08 18.28
CA PHE A 17 7.27 -13.39 17.39
C PHE A 17 5.89 -14.06 17.30
N GLU A 18 5.80 -15.39 17.38
CA GLU A 18 4.52 -16.10 17.46
C GLU A 18 3.75 -15.72 18.76
N GLU A 19 4.45 -15.64 19.90
CA GLU A 19 3.89 -15.16 21.16
C GLU A 19 3.49 -13.67 21.09
N SER A 20 4.35 -12.83 20.49
CA SER A 20 4.09 -11.40 20.28
C SER A 20 2.82 -11.17 19.47
N ILE A 21 2.66 -11.89 18.35
CA ILE A 21 1.47 -11.79 17.49
C ILE A 21 0.21 -12.07 18.30
N LYS A 22 0.19 -13.17 19.06
CA LYS A 22 -0.95 -13.53 19.90
C LYS A 22 -1.25 -12.44 20.92
N TYR A 23 -0.24 -12.00 21.67
CA TYR A 23 -0.37 -10.94 22.67
C TYR A 23 -0.96 -9.66 22.10
N HIS A 24 -0.48 -9.21 20.93
CA HIS A 24 -0.95 -7.97 20.32
C HIS A 24 -2.38 -8.09 19.77
N ILE A 25 -2.75 -9.24 19.19
CA ILE A 25 -4.14 -9.47 18.73
C ILE A 25 -5.10 -9.49 19.91
N ASP A 26 -4.76 -10.26 20.95
CA ASP A 26 -5.61 -10.40 22.14
C ASP A 26 -5.81 -9.03 22.81
N ASN A 27 -4.75 -8.22 22.92
CA ASN A 27 -4.85 -6.87 23.47
C ASN A 27 -5.65 -5.91 22.58
N PHE A 28 -5.48 -5.96 21.26
CA PHE A 28 -6.30 -5.16 20.35
C PHE A 28 -7.78 -5.51 20.52
N TYR A 29 -8.12 -6.79 20.56
CA TYR A 29 -9.52 -7.25 20.67
C TYR A 29 -10.12 -6.88 22.01
N LYS A 30 -9.38 -7.14 23.09
CA LYS A 30 -9.77 -6.74 24.44
C LYS A 30 -10.05 -5.24 24.50
N THR A 31 -9.13 -4.42 24.00
CA THR A 31 -9.24 -2.95 24.03
C THR A 31 -10.49 -2.46 23.30
N ILE A 32 -10.74 -2.92 22.08
CA ILE A 32 -11.92 -2.46 21.31
C ILE A 32 -13.24 -3.02 21.88
N SER A 33 -13.22 -4.22 22.45
CA SER A 33 -14.44 -4.88 22.94
C SER A 33 -15.18 -4.12 24.05
N GLU A 34 -14.47 -3.27 24.80
CA GLU A 34 -15.01 -2.51 25.93
C GLU A 34 -15.91 -1.33 25.52
N TYR A 35 -15.90 -0.94 24.24
CA TYR A 35 -16.58 0.25 23.74
C TYR A 35 -17.95 -0.03 23.15
N GLU A 36 -18.80 0.99 23.18
CA GLU A 36 -20.12 0.98 22.55
C GLU A 36 -19.94 1.00 21.01
N PRO A 37 -20.42 -0.02 20.29
CA PRO A 37 -20.13 -0.20 18.87
C PRO A 37 -20.64 0.92 17.97
N THR A 38 -21.82 1.47 18.22
CA THR A 38 -22.47 2.44 17.33
C THR A 38 -21.72 3.77 17.31
N GLN A 39 -21.45 4.31 18.49
CA GLN A 39 -20.72 5.56 18.66
C GLN A 39 -19.27 5.42 18.19
N LEU A 40 -18.56 4.36 18.61
CA LEU A 40 -17.18 4.15 18.19
C LEU A 40 -17.08 4.01 16.67
N TYR A 41 -17.97 3.23 16.05
CA TYR A 41 -18.01 3.08 14.60
C TYR A 41 -18.30 4.40 13.89
N SER A 42 -19.29 5.16 14.37
CA SER A 42 -19.65 6.45 13.79
C SER A 42 -18.49 7.45 13.84
N ASN A 43 -17.86 7.61 15.01
CA ASN A 43 -16.69 8.48 15.17
C ASN A 43 -15.55 8.03 14.27
N TRP A 44 -15.24 6.72 14.28
CA TRP A 44 -14.13 6.19 13.49
C TRP A 44 -14.35 6.33 11.99
N ARG A 45 -15.56 6.05 11.49
CA ARG A 45 -15.93 6.26 10.08
C ARG A 45 -15.74 7.72 9.66
N SER A 46 -16.10 8.67 10.51
CA SER A 46 -15.88 10.09 10.23
C SER A 46 -14.39 10.45 10.23
N ILE A 47 -13.59 9.89 11.13
CA ILE A 47 -12.13 10.10 11.17
C ILE A 47 -11.46 9.50 9.93
N VAL A 48 -11.83 8.29 9.52
CA VAL A 48 -11.31 7.67 8.30
C VAL A 48 -11.61 8.56 7.09
N ARG A 49 -12.82 9.13 6.99
CA ARG A 49 -13.10 10.14 5.94
C ARG A 49 -12.17 11.35 6.04
N SER A 50 -12.00 11.95 7.21
CA SER A 50 -11.10 13.10 7.39
C SER A 50 -9.66 12.78 6.96
N ILE A 51 -9.19 11.56 7.24
CA ILE A 51 -7.86 11.08 6.82
C ILE A 51 -7.77 10.99 5.30
N GLU A 52 -8.78 10.42 4.65
CA GLU A 52 -8.84 10.35 3.19
C GLU A 52 -8.86 11.75 2.56
N GLU A 53 -9.62 12.68 3.13
CA GLU A 53 -9.66 14.07 2.69
C GLU A 53 -8.28 14.75 2.87
N LEU A 54 -7.64 14.58 4.02
CA LEU A 54 -6.29 15.12 4.30
C LEU A 54 -5.27 14.69 3.24
N ILE A 55 -5.27 13.41 2.87
CA ILE A 55 -4.36 12.85 1.86
C ILE A 55 -4.62 13.47 0.47
N ASN A 56 -5.87 13.75 0.12
CA ASN A 56 -6.26 14.16 -1.23
C ASN A 56 -6.36 15.69 -1.41
N ILE A 57 -6.45 16.49 -0.35
CA ILE A 57 -6.48 17.96 -0.45
C ILE A 57 -5.38 18.52 -1.37
N PRO A 58 -4.09 18.15 -1.22
CA PRO A 58 -3.04 18.70 -2.07
C PRO A 58 -3.25 18.46 -3.57
N LEU A 59 -3.90 17.36 -3.94
CA LEU A 59 -4.18 17.01 -5.34
C LEU A 59 -5.29 17.88 -5.94
N GLU A 60 -6.11 18.50 -5.10
CA GLU A 60 -7.26 19.31 -5.49
C GLU A 60 -6.99 20.81 -5.37
N LEU A 61 -5.86 21.24 -4.80
CA LEU A 61 -5.46 22.66 -4.69
C LEU A 61 -5.05 23.25 -6.06
N SER A 62 -5.18 24.57 -6.22
CA SER A 62 -5.20 25.19 -7.57
C SER A 62 -3.79 25.39 -8.15
N ASN A 63 -2.80 25.57 -7.28
CA ASN A 63 -1.45 25.97 -7.65
C ASN A 63 -0.43 25.47 -6.62
N SER A 64 0.85 25.52 -7.00
CA SER A 64 1.97 25.08 -6.17
C SER A 64 2.11 25.82 -4.84
N ASP A 65 1.72 27.10 -4.80
CA ASP A 65 1.88 27.93 -3.59
C ASP A 65 0.86 27.54 -2.52
N GLU A 66 -0.40 27.31 -2.91
CA GLU A 66 -1.43 26.75 -2.03
C GLU A 66 -0.98 25.39 -1.47
N ILE A 67 -0.43 24.54 -2.32
CA ILE A 67 0.07 23.21 -1.94
C ILE A 67 1.22 23.33 -0.93
N ASP A 68 2.21 24.18 -1.20
CA ASP A 68 3.37 24.35 -0.33
C ASP A 68 2.97 24.93 1.04
N VAL A 69 2.11 25.95 1.05
CA VAL A 69 1.60 26.56 2.29
C VAL A 69 0.78 25.56 3.11
N PHE A 70 -0.06 24.75 2.44
CA PHE A 70 -0.82 23.68 3.10
C PHE A 70 0.10 22.62 3.70
N LEU A 71 1.03 22.08 2.92
CA LEU A 71 1.93 21.00 3.35
C LEU A 71 2.89 21.43 4.47
N ARG A 72 3.28 22.71 4.52
CA ARG A 72 4.19 23.26 5.54
C ARG A 72 3.49 23.78 6.81
N LEU A 73 2.17 23.68 6.91
CA LEU A 73 1.48 24.08 8.13
C LEU A 73 2.03 23.27 9.31
N ASN A 74 2.72 23.96 10.22
CA ASN A 74 3.16 23.38 11.48
C ASN A 74 1.94 23.21 12.38
N ILE A 75 1.69 21.97 12.80
CA ILE A 75 0.50 21.63 13.58
C ILE A 75 0.75 21.64 15.10
N ASN A 76 1.89 22.16 15.57
CA ASN A 76 2.09 22.45 16.99
C ASN A 76 1.27 23.69 17.38
N PHE A 77 -0.02 23.50 17.69
CA PHE A 77 -0.93 24.58 18.06
C PHE A 77 -0.78 25.05 19.51
N LEU A 78 0.16 24.48 20.28
CA LEU A 78 0.59 25.06 21.55
C LEU A 78 1.44 26.32 21.35
N ASP A 79 2.05 26.49 20.16
CA ASP A 79 2.72 27.72 19.77
C ASP A 79 1.70 28.68 19.13
N PRO A 80 1.39 29.83 19.78
CA PRO A 80 0.42 30.79 19.26
C PRO A 80 0.76 31.34 17.87
N ASN A 81 2.05 31.31 17.47
CA ASN A 81 2.48 31.77 16.16
C ASN A 81 1.96 30.89 15.01
N ASN A 82 1.55 29.64 15.30
CA ASN A 82 1.00 28.73 14.30
C ASN A 82 -0.51 28.97 14.05
N LEU A 83 -1.23 29.64 14.96
CA LEU A 83 -2.68 29.84 14.85
C LEU A 83 -3.10 30.72 13.65
N PRO A 84 -2.41 31.82 13.31
CA PRO A 84 -2.69 32.58 12.09
C PRO A 84 -2.53 31.75 10.82
N HIS A 85 -1.53 30.85 10.78
CA HIS A 85 -1.30 29.96 9.65
C HIS A 85 -2.42 28.92 9.52
N LEU A 86 -2.86 28.32 10.63
CA LEU A 86 -4.02 27.43 10.64
C LEU A 86 -5.28 28.14 10.13
N LYS A 87 -5.55 29.35 10.62
CA LYS A 87 -6.71 30.16 10.18
C LYS A 87 -6.68 30.40 8.67
N ARG A 88 -5.53 30.78 8.12
CA ARG A 88 -5.35 30.97 6.67
C ARG A 88 -5.67 29.69 5.88
N ILE A 89 -5.23 28.53 6.36
CA ILE A 89 -5.54 27.25 5.71
C ILE A 89 -7.03 26.92 5.81
N ILE A 90 -7.66 27.15 6.96
CA ILE A 90 -9.11 26.93 7.13
C ILE A 90 -9.88 27.81 6.14
N GLU A 91 -9.55 29.10 6.03
CA GLU A 91 -10.18 30.02 5.07
C GLU A 91 -9.96 29.58 3.62
N LEU A 92 -8.75 29.12 3.28
CA LEU A 92 -8.46 28.54 1.96
C LEU A 92 -9.38 27.35 1.67
N LEU A 93 -9.52 26.42 2.62
CA LEU A 93 -10.34 25.23 2.46
C LEU A 93 -11.84 25.54 2.42
N GLU A 94 -12.33 26.51 3.21
CA GLU A 94 -13.74 26.96 3.18
C GLU A 94 -14.10 27.70 1.87
N ASN A 95 -13.15 28.45 1.31
CA ASN A 95 -13.38 29.14 0.04
C ASN A 95 -13.39 28.16 -1.14
N LYS A 96 -12.56 27.12 -1.07
CA LYS A 96 -12.40 26.17 -2.17
C LYS A 96 -13.36 24.99 -2.10
N PHE A 97 -13.61 24.51 -0.88
CA PHE A 97 -14.41 23.33 -0.61
C PHE A 97 -15.56 23.66 0.35
N GLU A 98 -16.45 22.70 0.59
CA GLU A 98 -17.52 22.87 1.57
C GLU A 98 -16.98 23.05 3.00
N LYS A 99 -17.63 23.91 3.80
CA LYS A 99 -17.27 24.21 5.19
C LYS A 99 -16.96 22.98 6.06
N ASN A 100 -17.69 21.89 5.83
CA ASN A 100 -17.53 20.65 6.58
C ASN A 100 -16.15 20.00 6.38
N ILE A 101 -15.50 20.20 5.23
CA ILE A 101 -14.14 19.72 4.96
C ILE A 101 -13.15 20.49 5.83
N ALA A 102 -13.26 21.82 5.91
CA ALA A 102 -12.39 22.64 6.74
C ALA A 102 -12.53 22.30 8.24
N ILE A 103 -13.76 22.04 8.71
CA ILE A 103 -14.03 21.58 10.08
C ILE A 103 -13.33 20.24 10.35
N ARG A 104 -13.49 19.25 9.46
CA ARG A 104 -12.84 17.93 9.60
C ARG A 104 -11.32 18.03 9.57
N PHE A 105 -10.77 18.87 8.70
CA PHE A 105 -9.34 19.15 8.64
C PHE A 105 -8.82 19.74 9.97
N GLN A 106 -9.50 20.75 10.51
CA GLN A 106 -9.14 21.37 11.77
C GLN A 106 -9.18 20.35 12.92
N GLN A 107 -10.25 19.56 13.01
CA GLN A 107 -10.40 18.55 14.06
C GLN A 107 -9.33 17.46 13.96
N LEU A 108 -9.04 16.97 12.75
CA LEU A 108 -8.02 15.96 12.54
C LEU A 108 -6.61 16.48 12.87
N THR A 109 -6.27 17.69 12.43
CA THR A 109 -4.94 18.29 12.73
C THR A 109 -4.75 18.55 14.22
N LEU A 110 -5.82 18.91 14.96
CA LEU A 110 -5.78 18.99 16.42
C LEU A 110 -5.47 17.62 17.07
N MET A 111 -6.11 16.54 16.61
CA MET A 111 -5.81 15.18 17.09
C MET A 111 -4.36 14.79 16.75
N CYS A 112 -3.89 15.04 15.52
CA CYS A 112 -2.50 14.79 15.12
C CYS A 112 -1.50 15.56 15.98
N SER A 113 -1.80 16.81 16.35
CA SER A 113 -0.98 17.63 17.23
C SER A 113 -0.85 17.00 18.61
N ALA A 114 -1.97 16.55 19.18
CA ALA A 114 -1.99 15.87 20.48
C ALA A 114 -1.18 14.56 20.46
N ILE A 115 -1.29 13.77 19.37
CA ILE A 115 -0.49 12.54 19.19
C ILE A 115 0.99 12.89 19.08
N ASN A 116 1.35 13.92 18.31
CA ASN A 116 2.74 14.33 18.14
C ASN A 116 3.41 14.67 19.48
N GLU A 117 2.74 15.48 20.30
CA GLU A 117 3.29 15.89 21.60
C GLU A 117 3.35 14.71 22.57
N SER A 118 2.35 13.83 22.58
CA SER A 118 2.39 12.60 23.37
C SER A 118 3.55 11.68 22.96
N TYR A 119 3.76 11.49 21.65
CA TYR A 119 4.83 10.62 21.16
C TYR A 119 6.21 11.20 21.45
N LYS A 120 6.35 12.52 21.34
CA LYS A 120 7.55 13.26 21.73
C LYS A 120 7.83 13.15 23.22
N SER A 121 6.83 13.32 24.09
CA SER A 121 7.00 13.23 25.55
C SER A 121 7.40 11.82 26.01
N HIS A 122 6.92 10.79 25.33
CA HIS A 122 7.28 9.39 25.61
C HIS A 122 8.55 8.93 24.87
N GLY A 123 9.21 9.80 24.10
CA GLY A 123 10.44 9.48 23.38
C GLY A 123 10.25 8.50 22.22
N ILE A 124 9.02 8.30 21.72
CA ILE A 124 8.71 7.32 20.66
C ILE A 124 9.50 7.63 19.38
N PHE A 125 9.63 8.90 19.01
CA PHE A 125 10.39 9.30 17.81
C PHE A 125 11.90 9.05 17.94
N LYS A 126 12.44 8.98 19.16
CA LYS A 126 13.85 8.58 19.36
C LYS A 126 14.05 7.09 19.01
N GLN A 127 13.01 6.28 19.18
CA GLN A 127 13.04 4.83 18.92
C GLN A 127 12.67 4.50 17.48
N GLN A 128 11.63 5.15 16.93
CA GLN A 128 11.08 4.87 15.59
C GLN A 128 11.71 5.74 14.48
N GLY A 129 12.49 6.77 14.85
CA GLY A 129 13.06 7.75 13.93
C GLY A 129 12.12 8.93 13.64
N ASN A 130 12.71 10.07 13.28
CA ASN A 130 11.97 11.33 13.07
C ASN A 130 11.13 11.37 11.78
N LYS A 131 11.28 10.39 10.87
CA LYS A 131 10.53 10.32 9.61
C LYS A 131 9.03 10.05 9.79
N LEU A 132 8.60 9.69 10.99
CA LEU A 132 7.21 9.39 11.33
C LEU A 132 6.64 10.37 12.35
N ASN A 133 7.21 11.57 12.46
CA ASN A 133 6.62 12.60 13.30
C ASN A 133 5.32 13.15 12.68
N LEU A 134 4.54 13.90 13.45
CA LEU A 134 3.34 14.59 13.00
C LEU A 134 3.54 16.10 13.22
N SER A 135 4.70 16.65 12.87
CA SER A 135 5.01 18.07 13.15
C SER A 135 4.30 19.05 12.23
N ASP A 136 4.00 18.62 11.01
CA ASP A 136 3.40 19.41 9.96
C ASP A 136 2.47 18.55 9.10
N THR A 137 1.65 19.21 8.28
CA THR A 137 0.65 18.54 7.45
C THR A 137 1.26 17.51 6.49
N LYS A 138 2.43 17.76 5.91
CA LYS A 138 3.11 16.78 5.05
C LYS A 138 3.45 15.52 5.84
N ASN A 139 4.10 15.67 6.98
CA ASN A 139 4.47 14.53 7.84
C ASN A 139 3.22 13.80 8.36
N CYS A 140 2.13 14.52 8.65
CA CYS A 140 0.84 13.89 8.98
C CYS A 140 0.31 13.04 7.83
N ILE A 141 0.34 13.53 6.58
CA ILE A 141 -0.10 12.76 5.40
C ILE A 141 0.73 11.48 5.27
N GLU A 142 2.06 11.58 5.31
CA GLU A 142 2.96 10.42 5.22
C GLU A 142 2.67 9.41 6.34
N TYR A 143 2.45 9.90 7.56
CA TYR A 143 2.09 9.09 8.72
C TYR A 143 0.77 8.34 8.52
N VAL A 144 -0.33 9.04 8.28
CA VAL A 144 -1.66 8.40 8.17
C VAL A 144 -1.74 7.51 6.94
N GLN A 145 -1.06 7.86 5.85
CA GLN A 145 -0.99 7.06 4.64
C GLN A 145 -0.34 5.69 4.91
N SER A 146 0.77 5.67 5.67
CA SER A 146 1.45 4.42 6.04
C SER A 146 0.63 3.50 6.94
N ARG A 147 -0.43 4.01 7.59
CA ARG A 147 -1.31 3.25 8.50
C ARG A 147 -2.72 3.01 7.95
N ARG A 148 -2.99 3.43 6.71
CA ARG A 148 -4.32 3.36 6.08
C ARG A 148 -4.92 1.95 6.08
N ALA A 149 -4.10 0.91 5.89
CA ALA A 149 -4.56 -0.48 5.95
C ALA A 149 -5.13 -0.82 7.34
N TYR A 150 -4.47 -0.40 8.42
CA TYR A 150 -4.93 -0.60 9.80
C TYR A 150 -6.19 0.21 10.10
N TYR A 151 -6.33 1.40 9.54
CA TYR A 151 -7.52 2.22 9.74
C TYR A 151 -8.77 1.56 9.14
N VAL A 152 -8.66 1.05 7.92
CA VAL A 152 -9.76 0.32 7.27
C VAL A 152 -10.02 -1.03 7.92
N THR A 153 -8.96 -1.73 8.37
CA THR A 153 -9.10 -2.98 9.13
C THR A 153 -9.86 -2.74 10.43
N THR A 154 -9.49 -1.70 11.18
CA THR A 154 -10.17 -1.30 12.42
C THR A 154 -11.63 -0.89 12.14
N LEU A 155 -11.88 -0.16 11.06
CA LEU A 155 -13.24 0.18 10.62
C LEU A 155 -14.10 -1.07 10.35
N ASN A 156 -13.53 -2.09 9.70
CA ASN A 156 -14.20 -3.37 9.45
C ASN A 156 -14.45 -4.18 10.72
N LEU A 157 -13.57 -4.06 11.72
CA LEU A 157 -13.60 -4.89 12.92
C LEU A 157 -14.48 -4.30 14.03
N ILE A 158 -14.54 -2.97 14.20
CA ILE A 158 -15.32 -2.32 15.28
C ILE A 158 -16.73 -2.91 15.40
N PRO A 159 -17.57 -2.98 14.34
CA PRO A 159 -18.94 -3.51 14.47
C PRO A 159 -19.03 -4.99 14.86
N LYS A 160 -17.93 -5.73 14.76
CA LYS A 160 -17.86 -7.17 15.00
C LYS A 160 -17.33 -7.50 16.39
N ILE A 161 -16.45 -6.65 16.92
CA ILE A 161 -15.73 -6.90 18.18
C ILE A 161 -16.15 -5.98 19.33
N ALA A 162 -16.59 -4.74 19.05
CA ALA A 162 -17.06 -3.82 20.07
C ALA A 162 -18.44 -4.26 20.60
N LYS A 163 -18.55 -4.45 21.92
CA LYS A 163 -19.76 -4.99 22.57
C LYS A 163 -20.01 -4.36 23.96
N GLY A 164 -19.20 -3.38 24.34
CA GLY A 164 -19.24 -2.79 25.67
C GLY A 164 -20.11 -1.55 25.73
N SER A 165 -19.85 -0.73 26.74
CA SER A 165 -20.63 0.48 27.03
C SER A 165 -19.75 1.73 27.17
N LYS A 166 -18.42 1.60 27.07
CA LYS A 166 -17.54 2.76 27.11
C LYS A 166 -17.76 3.64 25.89
N VAL A 167 -17.88 4.92 26.15
CA VAL A 167 -18.03 5.95 25.14
C VAL A 167 -16.74 6.75 25.03
N VAL A 168 -16.40 7.20 23.83
CA VAL A 168 -15.23 8.03 23.57
C VAL A 168 -15.66 9.30 22.85
N ASN A 169 -15.16 10.45 23.32
CA ASN A 169 -15.40 11.71 22.62
C ASN A 169 -14.80 11.64 21.22
N TYR A 170 -15.47 12.26 20.24
CA TYR A 170 -14.98 12.35 18.87
C TYR A 170 -13.52 12.85 18.81
N LEU A 171 -13.19 13.93 19.53
CA LEU A 171 -11.84 14.52 19.54
C LEU A 171 -10.77 13.64 20.19
N ASP A 172 -11.15 12.65 21.00
CA ASP A 172 -10.22 11.71 21.63
C ASP A 172 -10.09 10.39 20.85
N THR A 173 -10.98 10.16 19.88
CA THR A 173 -11.14 8.86 19.22
C THR A 173 -9.87 8.46 18.45
N LEU A 174 -9.24 9.39 17.70
CA LEU A 174 -7.99 9.09 16.99
C LEU A 174 -6.84 8.86 17.97
N ASN A 175 -6.73 9.67 19.03
CA ASN A 175 -5.63 9.58 20.01
C ASN A 175 -5.61 8.20 20.69
N PHE A 176 -6.78 7.70 21.08
CA PHE A 176 -6.94 6.38 21.65
C PHE A 176 -6.63 5.26 20.63
N LEU A 177 -7.30 5.26 19.47
CA LEU A 177 -7.15 4.18 18.50
C LEU A 177 -5.76 4.14 17.88
N GLN A 178 -5.14 5.29 17.61
CA GLN A 178 -3.81 5.37 17.02
C GLN A 178 -2.78 4.66 17.88
N TYR A 179 -2.79 4.91 19.19
CA TYR A 179 -1.90 4.24 20.12
C TYR A 179 -2.12 2.72 20.12
N THR A 180 -3.38 2.26 20.13
CA THR A 180 -3.68 0.82 20.05
C THR A 180 -3.19 0.21 18.73
N MET A 181 -3.33 0.92 17.61
CA MET A 181 -2.90 0.42 16.31
C MET A 181 -1.37 0.36 16.18
N ASP A 182 -0.65 1.38 16.62
CA ASP A 182 0.83 1.35 16.58
C ASP A 182 1.41 0.33 17.56
N SER A 183 0.84 0.22 18.76
CA SER A 183 1.32 -0.73 19.78
C SER A 183 0.92 -2.18 19.51
N CYS A 184 -0.12 -2.43 18.70
CA CYS A 184 -0.60 -3.79 18.40
C CYS A 184 -0.49 -4.14 16.92
N LEU A 185 -1.23 -3.46 16.05
CA LEU A 185 -1.40 -3.86 14.64
C LEU A 185 -0.12 -3.75 13.82
N VAL A 186 0.64 -2.66 13.99
CA VAL A 186 1.94 -2.47 13.34
C VAL A 186 2.94 -3.53 13.81
N ASN A 187 2.92 -3.86 15.10
CA ASN A 187 3.79 -4.88 15.70
C ASN A 187 3.46 -6.29 15.20
N ILE A 188 2.17 -6.61 15.00
CA ILE A 188 1.76 -7.89 14.38
C ILE A 188 2.35 -8.02 12.98
N THR A 189 2.16 -7.01 12.13
CA THR A 189 2.73 -7.03 10.76
C THR A 189 4.25 -7.16 10.80
N THR A 190 4.91 -6.38 11.66
CA THR A 190 6.36 -6.43 11.85
C THR A 190 6.85 -7.82 12.26
N ALA A 191 6.16 -8.46 13.22
CA ALA A 191 6.48 -9.79 13.70
C ALA A 191 6.40 -10.84 12.57
N TYR A 192 5.34 -10.82 11.75
CA TYR A 192 5.24 -11.72 10.60
C TYR A 192 6.34 -11.52 9.56
N TYR A 193 6.78 -10.29 9.33
CA TYR A 193 7.92 -10.05 8.43
C TYR A 193 9.23 -10.55 9.02
N ASN A 194 9.46 -10.42 10.33
CA ASN A 194 10.63 -11.02 10.97
C ASN A 194 10.59 -12.56 10.89
N LEU A 195 9.43 -13.18 11.08
CA LEU A 195 9.23 -14.62 10.88
C LEU A 195 9.52 -15.02 9.42
N LEU A 196 9.07 -14.23 8.44
CA LEU A 196 9.38 -14.46 7.03
C LEU A 196 10.88 -14.36 6.75
N LEU A 197 11.56 -13.33 7.29
CA LEU A 197 13.00 -13.14 7.14
C LEU A 197 13.78 -14.32 7.72
N ASN A 198 13.48 -14.73 8.96
CA ASN A 198 14.07 -15.89 9.62
C ASN A 198 13.85 -17.17 8.83
N HIS A 199 12.65 -17.34 8.28
CA HIS A 199 12.35 -18.50 7.46
C HIS A 199 13.11 -18.46 6.12
N CYS A 200 13.37 -17.28 5.54
CA CYS A 200 14.05 -17.13 4.25
C CYS A 200 15.57 -17.22 4.36
N LEU A 201 16.16 -16.65 5.40
CA LEU A 201 17.60 -16.46 5.58
C LEU A 201 18.09 -17.26 6.80
N PRO A 202 18.93 -18.30 6.61
CA PRO A 202 19.44 -19.11 7.72
C PRO A 202 20.29 -18.33 8.74
N ASP A 203 20.86 -17.21 8.32
CA ASP A 203 21.72 -16.33 9.09
C ASP A 203 20.99 -15.08 9.61
N PHE A 204 19.65 -15.03 9.52
CA PHE A 204 18.90 -13.90 10.06
C PHE A 204 19.00 -13.87 11.59
N GLU A 205 19.33 -12.70 12.11
CA GLU A 205 19.43 -12.47 13.54
C GLU A 205 19.03 -11.04 13.89
N MET A 206 18.62 -10.88 15.15
CA MET A 206 18.33 -9.60 15.75
C MET A 206 19.20 -9.40 16.98
N GLU A 207 19.78 -8.21 17.11
CA GLU A 207 20.51 -7.78 18.30
C GLU A 207 19.61 -6.83 19.09
N SER A 208 19.35 -7.17 20.35
CA SER A 208 18.41 -6.44 21.21
C SER A 208 19.10 -5.95 22.48
N ASP A 209 18.82 -4.70 22.86
CA ASP A 209 19.22 -4.12 24.16
C ASP A 209 18.12 -4.25 25.24
N GLY A 210 17.04 -4.98 24.92
CA GLY A 210 15.85 -5.13 25.76
C GLY A 210 14.74 -4.11 25.46
N VAL A 211 15.05 -3.04 24.71
CA VAL A 211 14.11 -1.98 24.30
C VAL A 211 13.97 -1.92 22.79
N ILE A 212 15.10 -1.95 22.08
CA ILE A 212 15.20 -1.86 20.63
C ILE A 212 15.89 -3.14 20.13
N ALA A 213 15.34 -3.72 19.07
CA ALA A 213 15.98 -4.81 18.35
C ALA A 213 16.36 -4.39 16.93
N LYS A 214 17.64 -4.52 16.59
CA LYS A 214 18.19 -4.23 15.27
C LYS A 214 18.35 -5.51 14.49
N ARG A 215 17.98 -5.49 13.22
CA ARG A 215 18.07 -6.63 12.30
C ARG A 215 19.41 -6.60 11.57
N ASN A 216 19.98 -7.77 11.28
CA ASN A 216 21.15 -7.88 10.39
C ASN A 216 20.77 -7.92 8.88
N PHE A 217 19.49 -7.74 8.56
CA PHE A 217 18.96 -7.66 7.21
C PHE A 217 17.71 -6.78 7.19
N GLU A 218 17.61 -5.91 6.19
CA GLU A 218 16.42 -5.09 5.94
C GLU A 218 15.80 -5.46 4.60
N TYR A 219 14.47 -5.46 4.55
CA TYR A 219 13.69 -5.80 3.36
C TYR A 219 12.74 -4.67 3.00
N ASN A 220 12.91 -4.14 1.79
CA ASN A 220 12.04 -3.11 1.22
C ASN A 220 10.97 -3.76 0.34
N HIS A 221 9.70 -3.44 0.59
CA HIS A 221 8.57 -3.86 -0.24
C HIS A 221 8.56 -3.16 -1.61
N LEU A 222 7.84 -3.72 -2.58
CA LEU A 222 7.74 -3.17 -3.95
C LEU A 222 7.14 -1.77 -3.92
N GLU A 223 6.04 -1.67 -3.19
CA GLU A 223 5.39 -0.43 -2.85
C GLU A 223 5.52 -0.27 -1.33
N GLY A 224 5.48 0.96 -0.82
CA GLY A 224 5.28 1.16 0.62
C GLY A 224 4.01 0.44 1.08
N PHE A 225 3.89 0.14 2.38
CA PHE A 225 2.78 -0.60 3.04
C PHE A 225 1.34 -0.12 2.71
N PHE A 226 1.20 0.91 1.89
CA PHE A 226 -0.03 1.56 1.47
C PHE A 226 -0.57 1.06 0.11
N MET A 227 0.27 0.64 -0.84
CA MET A 227 -0.21 0.12 -2.14
C MET A 227 -0.03 -1.39 -2.22
N GLU A 228 -1.06 -2.05 -2.72
CA GLU A 228 -0.94 -3.45 -3.11
C GLU A 228 0.05 -3.57 -4.28
N PRO A 229 0.95 -4.56 -4.25
CA PRO A 229 1.91 -4.71 -5.33
C PRO A 229 1.20 -5.18 -6.59
N GLU A 230 1.18 -4.35 -7.63
CA GLU A 230 0.56 -4.67 -8.91
C GLU A 230 1.60 -5.20 -9.92
N ARG A 231 1.22 -6.24 -10.68
CA ARG A 231 2.08 -6.78 -11.75
C ARG A 231 2.37 -5.74 -12.83
N LEU A 232 1.40 -4.87 -13.09
CA LEU A 232 1.50 -3.68 -13.91
C LEU A 232 0.51 -2.65 -13.36
N SER A 233 1.01 -1.52 -12.86
CA SER A 233 0.14 -0.49 -12.31
C SER A 233 -0.52 0.32 -13.42
N LEU A 234 -1.65 0.96 -13.10
CA LEU A 234 -2.32 1.88 -14.01
C LEU A 234 -1.37 3.00 -14.47
N ILE A 235 -0.56 3.54 -13.55
CA ILE A 235 0.44 4.58 -13.83
C ILE A 235 1.51 4.06 -14.79
N ASP A 236 2.11 2.89 -14.50
CA ASP A 236 3.13 2.28 -15.38
C ASP A 236 2.56 2.04 -16.79
N GLN A 237 1.31 1.57 -16.89
CA GLN A 237 0.63 1.36 -18.17
C GLN A 237 0.40 2.68 -18.91
N ILE A 238 0.03 3.76 -18.21
CA ILE A 238 -0.21 5.07 -18.81
C ILE A 238 1.10 5.69 -19.33
N GLU A 239 2.14 5.67 -18.52
CA GLU A 239 3.41 6.33 -18.81
C GLU A 239 4.26 5.58 -19.84
N LEU A 240 4.26 4.25 -19.80
CA LEU A 240 5.16 3.43 -20.63
C LEU A 240 4.50 2.89 -21.89
N ARG A 241 3.17 2.89 -21.97
CA ARG A 241 2.42 2.35 -23.11
C ARG A 241 1.27 3.26 -23.55
N PRO A 242 1.51 4.56 -23.77
CA PRO A 242 0.46 5.50 -24.20
C PRO A 242 -0.16 5.14 -25.56
N ASP A 243 0.58 4.43 -26.40
CA ASP A 243 0.20 4.01 -27.76
C ASP A 243 -0.97 3.03 -27.81
N ILE A 244 -1.22 2.29 -26.72
CA ILE A 244 -2.31 1.31 -26.64
C ILE A 244 -3.46 1.72 -25.71
N ILE A 245 -3.42 2.95 -25.19
CA ILE A 245 -4.48 3.48 -24.32
C ILE A 245 -5.64 3.95 -25.17
N VAL A 246 -6.84 3.53 -24.80
CA VAL A 246 -8.07 4.08 -25.37
C VAL A 246 -8.62 5.13 -24.41
N HIS A 247 -8.60 6.40 -24.82
CA HIS A 247 -9.19 7.46 -24.02
C HIS A 247 -10.71 7.25 -23.89
N LYS A 248 -11.19 7.17 -22.65
CA LYS A 248 -12.62 7.09 -22.33
C LYS A 248 -13.10 8.45 -21.85
N ASN A 249 -14.38 8.73 -22.08
CA ASN A 249 -15.00 9.95 -21.58
C ASN A 249 -15.08 9.87 -20.05
N MET A 250 -14.57 10.90 -19.38
CA MET A 250 -14.67 11.05 -17.93
C MET A 250 -15.87 11.92 -17.58
N LEU A 251 -16.55 11.55 -16.49
CA LEU A 251 -17.53 12.40 -15.85
C LEU A 251 -16.84 13.59 -15.19
N SER A 252 -17.47 14.75 -15.26
CA SER A 252 -16.97 15.96 -14.59
C SER A 252 -16.99 15.78 -13.07
N LYS A 253 -15.87 16.07 -12.42
CA LYS A 253 -15.79 16.20 -10.97
C LYS A 253 -16.21 17.62 -10.55
N SER A 254 -16.96 17.72 -9.44
CA SER A 254 -17.30 19.02 -8.87
C SER A 254 -16.05 19.67 -8.29
N SER A 255 -15.74 20.91 -8.69
CA SER A 255 -14.52 21.61 -8.29
C SER A 255 -14.46 21.99 -6.80
N ASN A 256 -15.59 21.93 -6.11
CA ASN A 256 -15.71 22.23 -4.68
C ASN A 256 -15.74 20.97 -3.78
N LYS A 257 -15.50 19.79 -4.34
CA LYS A 257 -15.50 18.52 -3.60
C LYS A 257 -14.16 17.81 -3.75
N ILE A 258 -13.68 17.24 -2.64
CA ILE A 258 -12.50 16.36 -2.66
C ILE A 258 -12.84 15.00 -3.26
N PHE A 259 -14.04 14.49 -2.98
CA PHE A 259 -14.51 13.21 -3.47
C PHE A 259 -15.89 13.34 -4.10
N SER A 260 -16.16 12.51 -5.10
CA SER A 260 -17.49 12.36 -5.68
C SER A 260 -17.72 10.93 -6.13
N PHE A 261 -18.97 10.47 -6.14
CA PHE A 261 -19.31 9.15 -6.63
C PHE A 261 -18.93 8.96 -8.11
N SER A 262 -18.90 10.06 -8.88
CA SER A 262 -18.42 10.06 -10.27
C SER A 262 -16.98 9.53 -10.41
N GLU A 263 -16.14 9.62 -9.37
CA GLU A 263 -14.77 9.11 -9.37
C GLU A 263 -14.72 7.58 -9.43
N VAL A 264 -15.72 6.88 -8.91
CA VAL A 264 -15.81 5.42 -9.01
C VAL A 264 -16.02 5.03 -10.48
N ALA A 265 -16.90 5.74 -11.19
CA ALA A 265 -17.13 5.55 -12.61
C ALA A 265 -15.90 5.97 -13.45
N ASN A 266 -15.25 7.08 -13.11
CA ASN A 266 -14.01 7.51 -13.77
C ASN A 266 -12.88 6.51 -13.54
N THR A 267 -12.80 5.88 -12.37
CA THR A 267 -11.84 4.79 -12.11
C THR A 267 -12.09 3.59 -13.01
N MET A 268 -13.36 3.19 -13.19
CA MET A 268 -13.74 2.14 -14.14
C MET A 268 -13.34 2.50 -15.57
N ALA A 269 -13.61 3.74 -15.99
CA ALA A 269 -13.27 4.24 -17.33
C ALA A 269 -11.75 4.31 -17.58
N LEU A 270 -10.97 4.75 -16.59
CA LEU A 270 -9.51 4.75 -16.64
C LEU A 270 -8.96 3.34 -16.83
N ILE A 271 -9.42 2.38 -16.02
CA ILE A 271 -8.99 0.98 -16.10
C ILE A 271 -9.44 0.35 -17.43
N GLU A 272 -10.66 0.64 -17.88
CA GLU A 272 -11.16 0.18 -19.18
C GLU A 272 -10.26 0.65 -20.32
N GLY A 273 -9.94 1.94 -20.34
CA GLY A 273 -9.11 2.55 -21.37
C GLY A 273 -7.66 2.06 -21.36
N ALA A 274 -7.04 2.00 -20.18
CA ALA A 274 -5.66 1.57 -20.02
C ALA A 274 -5.44 0.09 -20.33
N PHE A 275 -6.46 -0.75 -20.11
CA PHE A 275 -6.37 -2.20 -20.31
C PHE A 275 -7.30 -2.73 -21.42
N ASP A 276 -7.74 -1.85 -22.33
CA ASP A 276 -8.64 -2.18 -23.45
C ASP A 276 -8.09 -3.32 -24.34
N LYS A 277 -6.77 -3.31 -24.60
CA LYS A 277 -6.03 -4.37 -25.32
C LYS A 277 -6.31 -5.77 -24.78
N TYR A 278 -6.58 -5.89 -23.48
CA TYR A 278 -6.83 -7.15 -22.78
C TYR A 278 -8.32 -7.49 -22.67
N LYS A 279 -9.18 -6.66 -23.27
CA LYS A 279 -10.65 -6.77 -23.29
C LYS A 279 -11.23 -6.81 -21.88
N ILE A 280 -10.70 -6.00 -20.96
CA ILE A 280 -11.11 -6.01 -19.56
C ILE A 280 -12.62 -5.77 -19.37
N SER A 281 -13.23 -4.94 -20.23
CA SER A 281 -14.68 -4.70 -20.24
C SER A 281 -15.54 -5.94 -20.51
N LYS A 282 -14.94 -7.00 -21.07
CA LYS A 282 -15.64 -8.27 -21.32
C LYS A 282 -15.65 -9.18 -20.09
N ASN A 283 -14.80 -8.92 -19.10
CA ASN A 283 -14.72 -9.74 -17.89
C ASN A 283 -16.02 -9.63 -17.09
N ILE A 284 -16.42 -10.75 -16.49
CA ILE A 284 -17.65 -10.81 -15.70
C ILE A 284 -17.59 -9.84 -14.52
N GLU A 285 -16.43 -9.74 -13.87
CA GLU A 285 -16.25 -8.86 -12.72
C GLU A 285 -16.39 -7.38 -13.11
N PHE A 286 -15.90 -6.98 -14.30
CA PHE A 286 -16.06 -5.61 -14.79
C PHE A 286 -17.53 -5.27 -15.03
N LYS A 287 -18.27 -6.17 -15.68
CA LYS A 287 -19.71 -5.98 -15.94
C LYS A 287 -20.53 -5.92 -14.66
N GLU A 288 -20.24 -6.82 -13.71
CA GLU A 288 -20.92 -6.85 -12.42
C GLU A 288 -20.61 -5.59 -11.60
N LEU A 289 -19.37 -5.09 -11.59
CA LEU A 289 -19.01 -3.82 -10.93
C LEU A 289 -19.78 -2.63 -11.53
N ASN A 290 -19.84 -2.53 -12.86
CA ASN A 290 -20.54 -1.43 -13.52
C ASN A 290 -22.04 -1.42 -13.20
N SER A 291 -22.68 -2.59 -13.25
CA SER A 291 -24.09 -2.74 -12.86
C SER A 291 -24.32 -2.48 -11.37
N LEU A 292 -23.42 -2.96 -10.50
CA LEU A 292 -23.46 -2.70 -9.06
C LEU A 292 -23.48 -1.20 -8.77
N PHE A 293 -22.63 -0.42 -9.43
CA PHE A 293 -22.58 1.04 -9.21
C PHE A 293 -23.85 1.75 -9.64
N CYS A 294 -24.51 1.28 -10.69
CA CYS A 294 -25.84 1.78 -11.06
C CYS A 294 -26.85 1.47 -9.95
N ASP A 295 -26.89 0.22 -9.47
CA ASP A 295 -27.83 -0.23 -8.44
C ASP A 295 -27.64 0.47 -7.09
N ILE A 296 -26.39 0.73 -6.67
CA ILE A 296 -26.13 1.35 -5.36
C ILE A 296 -26.19 2.89 -5.38
N SER A 297 -26.17 3.51 -6.56
CA SER A 297 -26.15 4.97 -6.70
C SER A 297 -27.33 5.67 -6.04
N VAL A 298 -28.49 5.00 -5.96
CA VAL A 298 -29.69 5.52 -5.30
C VAL A 298 -29.59 5.59 -3.78
N TYR A 299 -28.59 4.92 -3.19
CA TYR A 299 -28.30 4.90 -1.75
C TYR A 299 -27.16 5.86 -1.36
N LEU A 300 -26.75 6.70 -2.30
CA LEU A 300 -25.69 7.68 -2.10
C LEU A 300 -26.20 8.82 -1.21
N ILE A 301 -25.46 9.06 -0.13
CA ILE A 301 -25.59 10.22 0.75
C ILE A 301 -24.36 11.09 0.50
N ASP A 302 -24.57 12.40 0.44
CA ASP A 302 -23.53 13.45 0.37
C ASP A 302 -22.40 13.24 -0.65
N ASP A 303 -22.67 12.45 -1.70
CA ASP A 303 -21.73 12.11 -2.78
C ASP A 303 -20.47 11.35 -2.32
N PHE A 304 -20.47 10.84 -1.09
CA PHE A 304 -19.34 10.13 -0.49
C PHE A 304 -19.77 8.82 0.19
N HIS A 305 -20.88 8.84 0.92
CA HIS A 305 -21.36 7.72 1.70
C HIS A 305 -22.40 6.88 0.96
N ILE A 306 -22.34 5.55 1.11
CA ILE A 306 -23.39 4.65 0.61
C ILE A 306 -23.97 3.93 1.83
N ILE A 307 -25.29 4.03 2.02
CA ILE A 307 -25.98 3.48 3.20
C ILE A 307 -27.18 2.66 2.73
N ILE A 308 -27.15 1.35 2.97
CA ILE A 308 -28.13 0.39 2.45
C ILE A 308 -28.70 -0.45 3.59
N GLU A 309 -30.02 -0.51 3.71
CA GLU A 309 -30.69 -1.41 4.66
C GLU A 309 -30.51 -2.88 4.26
N GLU A 310 -30.50 -3.77 5.25
CA GLU A 310 -30.16 -5.20 5.07
C GLU A 310 -31.05 -5.90 4.03
N THR A 311 -32.34 -5.56 3.98
CA THR A 311 -33.29 -6.15 3.04
C THR A 311 -32.91 -5.86 1.59
N ASP A 312 -32.50 -4.64 1.30
CA ASP A 312 -32.09 -4.22 -0.05
C ASP A 312 -30.66 -4.67 -0.37
N PHE A 313 -29.76 -4.59 0.61
CA PHE A 313 -28.40 -5.09 0.45
C PHE A 313 -28.39 -6.57 0.05
N LYS A 314 -29.23 -7.41 0.68
CA LYS A 314 -29.37 -8.83 0.33
C LYS A 314 -29.85 -9.02 -1.12
N LYS A 315 -30.80 -8.21 -1.60
CA LYS A 315 -31.27 -8.27 -2.99
C LYS A 315 -30.16 -7.88 -3.98
N ILE A 316 -29.37 -6.86 -3.64
CA ILE A 316 -28.24 -6.39 -4.46
C ILE A 316 -27.17 -7.47 -4.56
N VAL A 317 -26.71 -8.01 -3.42
CA VAL A 317 -25.66 -9.04 -3.38
C VAL A 317 -26.04 -10.28 -4.20
N GLN A 318 -27.31 -10.69 -4.19
CA GLN A 318 -27.78 -11.86 -4.96
C GLN A 318 -27.60 -11.71 -6.48
N LYS A 319 -27.51 -10.49 -7.01
CA LYS A 319 -27.31 -10.23 -8.45
C LYS A 319 -25.86 -10.42 -8.90
N TYR A 320 -24.89 -10.23 -8.01
CA TYR A 320 -23.47 -10.09 -8.36
C TYR A 320 -22.63 -11.24 -7.78
N LYS A 321 -22.64 -12.38 -8.47
CA LYS A 321 -22.08 -13.65 -7.94
C LYS A 321 -20.55 -13.69 -7.96
N SER A 322 -19.91 -12.90 -8.81
CA SER A 322 -18.45 -12.82 -8.88
C SER A 322 -17.85 -11.87 -7.84
N LEU A 323 -18.70 -11.04 -7.21
CA LEU A 323 -18.28 -10.04 -6.23
C LEU A 323 -18.61 -10.49 -4.82
N ILE A 324 -17.67 -10.28 -3.90
CA ILE A 324 -17.92 -10.42 -2.46
C ILE A 324 -17.96 -9.00 -1.89
N LEU A 325 -19.11 -8.62 -1.35
CA LEU A 325 -19.35 -7.22 -0.94
C LEU A 325 -19.21 -7.00 0.57
N TYR A 326 -19.21 -8.07 1.37
CA TYR A 326 -19.15 -8.02 2.82
C TYR A 326 -18.53 -9.31 3.39
N SER A 327 -17.85 -9.20 4.54
CA SER A 327 -17.39 -10.36 5.33
C SER A 327 -17.96 -10.36 6.74
N HIS A 328 -18.48 -11.50 7.16
CA HIS A 328 -18.93 -11.77 8.52
C HIS A 328 -17.78 -12.01 9.52
N SER A 329 -16.58 -12.28 9.03
CA SER A 329 -15.47 -12.71 9.88
C SER A 329 -14.99 -11.59 10.79
N SER A 330 -14.80 -11.92 12.06
CA SER A 330 -14.11 -11.08 13.04
C SER A 330 -12.61 -11.43 13.14
N ASP A 331 -12.06 -12.24 12.24
CA ASP A 331 -10.63 -12.54 12.21
C ASP A 331 -9.81 -11.35 11.70
N TYR A 332 -8.74 -11.00 12.39
CA TYR A 332 -7.95 -9.81 12.09
C TYR A 332 -7.30 -9.92 10.71
N PHE A 333 -6.73 -11.07 10.39
CA PHE A 333 -5.99 -11.27 9.15
C PHE A 333 -6.90 -11.33 7.94
N GLU A 334 -8.09 -11.91 8.07
CA GLU A 334 -9.11 -11.83 7.05
C GLU A 334 -9.58 -10.39 6.82
N ASN A 335 -9.66 -9.56 7.86
CA ASN A 335 -10.04 -8.14 7.72
C ASN A 335 -8.91 -7.25 7.19
N LEU A 336 -7.65 -7.55 7.52
CA LEU A 336 -6.48 -6.85 6.99
C LEU A 336 -6.32 -7.06 5.49
N ASN A 337 -6.67 -8.24 4.99
CA ASN A 337 -6.42 -8.66 3.61
C ASN A 337 -7.67 -8.67 2.71
N ASN A 338 -8.84 -8.30 3.22
CA ASN A 338 -10.04 -8.22 2.39
C ASN A 338 -10.29 -6.81 1.84
N TYR A 339 -11.00 -6.79 0.72
CA TYR A 339 -11.32 -5.59 -0.07
C TYR A 339 -12.84 -5.40 -0.18
N TYR A 340 -13.57 -5.98 0.76
CA TYR A 340 -15.02 -5.94 0.76
C TYR A 340 -15.47 -4.52 1.13
N PRO A 341 -16.25 -3.84 0.29
CA PRO A 341 -16.46 -2.41 0.44
C PRO A 341 -17.50 -2.07 1.51
N PHE A 342 -18.30 -3.02 2.00
CA PHE A 342 -19.33 -2.75 3.00
C PHE A 342 -18.95 -3.23 4.39
N GLN A 343 -19.32 -2.44 5.39
CA GLN A 343 -19.35 -2.80 6.81
C GLN A 343 -20.81 -2.84 7.27
N ARG A 344 -21.14 -3.75 8.19
CA ARG A 344 -22.48 -3.90 8.75
C ARG A 344 -22.50 -3.40 10.18
N LEU A 345 -23.45 -2.52 10.50
CA LEU A 345 -23.77 -2.11 11.87
C LEU A 345 -25.29 -2.23 12.06
N GLY A 346 -25.71 -3.13 12.95
CA GLY A 346 -27.13 -3.45 13.12
C GLY A 346 -27.74 -4.06 11.84
N THR A 347 -28.80 -3.44 11.32
CA THR A 347 -29.47 -3.80 10.06
C THR A 347 -29.01 -2.98 8.87
N THR A 348 -28.03 -2.08 9.05
CA THR A 348 -27.60 -1.16 8.00
C THR A 348 -26.18 -1.50 7.53
N TYR A 349 -25.96 -1.43 6.23
CA TYR A 349 -24.66 -1.58 5.58
C TYR A 349 -24.14 -0.22 5.13
N TYR A 350 -22.88 0.03 5.42
CA TYR A 350 -22.19 1.28 5.12
C TYR A 350 -21.02 1.02 4.19
N SER A 351 -20.84 1.90 3.22
CA SER A 351 -19.65 1.97 2.38
C SER A 351 -19.30 3.43 2.10
N THR A 352 -18.20 3.63 1.37
CA THR A 352 -17.73 4.93 0.89
C THR A 352 -17.22 4.78 -0.54
N VAL A 353 -17.17 5.89 -1.28
CA VAL A 353 -16.54 5.95 -2.61
C VAL A 353 -15.12 5.38 -2.60
N ILE A 354 -14.34 5.62 -1.54
CA ILE A 354 -12.98 5.11 -1.40
C ILE A 354 -12.95 3.57 -1.28
N LEU A 355 -13.84 2.99 -0.49
CA LEU A 355 -13.93 1.54 -0.32
C LEU A 355 -14.38 0.86 -1.62
N LEU A 356 -15.30 1.48 -2.37
CA LEU A 356 -15.71 1.02 -3.69
C LEU A 356 -14.57 1.10 -4.70
N SER A 357 -13.83 2.21 -4.76
CA SER A 357 -12.65 2.34 -5.63
C SER A 357 -11.60 1.29 -5.31
N ARG A 358 -11.34 1.00 -4.02
CA ARG A 358 -10.45 -0.10 -3.60
C ARG A 358 -10.93 -1.46 -4.08
N LEU A 359 -12.24 -1.73 -4.01
CA LEU A 359 -12.82 -2.96 -4.57
C LEU A 359 -12.56 -3.04 -6.08
N VAL A 360 -12.78 -1.94 -6.83
CA VAL A 360 -12.55 -1.89 -8.29
C VAL A 360 -11.11 -2.26 -8.61
N TYR A 361 -10.14 -1.53 -8.04
CA TYR A 361 -8.72 -1.75 -8.31
C TYR A 361 -8.33 -3.20 -8.03
N ARG A 362 -8.67 -3.72 -6.84
CA ARG A 362 -8.31 -5.10 -6.46
C ARG A 362 -8.94 -6.12 -7.41
N THR A 363 -10.24 -5.99 -7.67
CA THR A 363 -11.01 -6.97 -8.45
C THR A 363 -10.53 -7.02 -9.89
N LEU A 364 -10.34 -5.85 -10.51
CA LEU A 364 -9.92 -5.77 -11.91
C LEU A 364 -8.45 -6.14 -12.10
N SER A 365 -7.56 -5.76 -11.17
CA SER A 365 -6.17 -6.21 -11.16
C SER A 365 -6.06 -7.73 -11.07
N GLN A 366 -6.84 -8.37 -10.18
CA GLN A 366 -6.91 -9.84 -10.11
C GLN A 366 -7.51 -10.48 -11.37
N SER A 367 -8.54 -9.87 -11.96
CA SER A 367 -9.16 -10.37 -13.18
C SER A 367 -8.18 -10.33 -14.37
N LEU A 368 -7.35 -9.28 -14.48
CA LEU A 368 -6.29 -9.17 -15.49
C LEU A 368 -5.23 -10.27 -15.38
N LEU A 369 -4.92 -10.74 -14.16
CA LEU A 369 -3.98 -11.85 -13.96
C LEU A 369 -4.45 -13.16 -14.62
N LYS A 370 -5.72 -13.30 -14.99
CA LYS A 370 -6.23 -14.47 -15.74
C LYS A 370 -5.83 -14.43 -17.22
N ASN A 371 -5.42 -13.27 -17.75
CA ASN A 371 -5.07 -13.06 -19.15
C ASN A 371 -3.56 -13.27 -19.39
N LYS A 372 -3.20 -14.27 -20.21
CA LYS A 372 -1.79 -14.58 -20.53
C LYS A 372 -1.07 -13.45 -21.28
N THR A 373 -1.75 -12.78 -22.21
CA THR A 373 -1.18 -11.65 -22.96
C THR A 373 -0.83 -10.49 -22.03
N PHE A 374 -1.68 -10.20 -21.04
CA PHE A 374 -1.39 -9.23 -19.99
C PHE A 374 -0.16 -9.62 -19.17
N GLN A 375 -0.07 -10.88 -18.74
CA GLN A 375 1.10 -11.36 -17.98
C GLN A 375 2.41 -11.25 -18.77
N ILE A 376 2.38 -11.46 -20.10
CA ILE A 376 3.56 -11.32 -20.96
C ILE A 376 3.92 -9.84 -21.15
N HIS A 377 2.96 -8.99 -21.54
CA HIS A 377 3.23 -7.57 -21.76
C HIS A 377 3.68 -6.83 -20.51
N SER A 378 3.14 -7.18 -19.34
CA SER A 378 3.63 -6.62 -18.07
C SER A 378 5.10 -6.97 -17.80
N GLY A 379 5.64 -8.05 -18.38
CA GLY A 379 7.08 -8.33 -18.42
C GLY A 379 7.85 -7.27 -19.22
N PHE A 380 7.44 -7.02 -20.47
CA PHE A 380 8.08 -6.02 -21.32
C PHE A 380 7.98 -4.60 -20.76
N VAL A 381 6.85 -4.23 -20.15
CA VAL A 381 6.72 -2.92 -19.50
C VAL A 381 7.67 -2.80 -18.30
N PHE A 382 7.88 -3.89 -17.57
CA PHE A 382 8.84 -3.92 -16.48
C PHE A 382 10.29 -3.80 -16.96
N GLU A 383 10.65 -4.46 -18.06
CA GLU A 383 11.96 -4.32 -18.70
C GLU A 383 12.26 -2.86 -19.08
N ASP A 384 11.30 -2.17 -19.70
CA ASP A 384 11.44 -0.76 -20.05
C ASP A 384 11.58 0.14 -18.81
N LYS A 385 10.81 -0.15 -17.75
CA LYS A 385 10.93 0.57 -16.47
C LYS A 385 12.34 0.42 -15.87
N ALA A 386 12.89 -0.80 -15.90
CA ALA A 386 14.25 -1.04 -15.44
C ALA A 386 15.29 -0.35 -16.33
N SER A 387 15.11 -0.35 -17.65
CA SER A 387 15.97 0.39 -18.59
C SER A 387 16.04 1.87 -18.27
N LYS A 388 14.88 2.53 -18.11
CA LYS A 388 14.83 3.97 -17.77
C LYS A 388 15.58 4.29 -16.48
N ILE A 389 15.39 3.50 -15.42
CA ILE A 389 16.10 3.68 -14.15
C ILE A 389 17.62 3.56 -14.32
N LEU A 390 18.07 2.62 -15.15
CA LEU A 390 19.49 2.41 -15.43
C LEU A 390 20.07 3.53 -16.32
N GLU A 391 19.30 4.01 -17.29
CA GLU A 391 19.67 5.16 -18.13
C GLU A 391 19.90 6.42 -17.30
N ASP A 392 19.00 6.71 -16.35
CA ASP A 392 19.14 7.83 -15.41
C ASP A 392 20.40 7.71 -14.52
N LYS A 393 20.96 6.49 -14.41
CA LYS A 393 22.19 6.18 -13.68
C LYS A 393 23.43 6.09 -14.58
N GLY A 394 23.31 6.51 -15.84
CA GLY A 394 24.40 6.59 -16.82
C GLY A 394 24.75 5.27 -17.51
N PHE A 395 23.91 4.24 -17.38
CA PHE A 395 24.03 3.04 -18.20
C PHE A 395 23.45 3.29 -19.58
N LYS A 396 24.10 2.77 -20.64
CA LYS A 396 23.63 2.93 -22.02
C LYS A 396 23.05 1.60 -22.52
N PRO A 397 21.73 1.46 -22.69
CA PRO A 397 21.13 0.28 -23.31
C PRO A 397 21.66 0.07 -24.72
N THR A 398 21.96 -1.18 -25.06
CA THR A 398 22.54 -1.54 -26.36
C THR A 398 21.48 -1.86 -27.43
N GLY A 399 20.22 -2.05 -27.02
CA GLY A 399 19.14 -2.54 -27.90
C GLY A 399 19.28 -4.02 -28.29
N ILE A 400 20.28 -4.74 -27.76
CA ILE A 400 20.47 -6.17 -28.05
C ILE A 400 19.44 -6.99 -27.27
N THR A 401 18.44 -7.50 -27.99
CA THR A 401 17.38 -8.36 -27.44
C THR A 401 17.55 -9.83 -27.80
N ARG A 402 18.36 -10.15 -28.83
CA ARG A 402 18.59 -11.52 -29.29
C ARG A 402 19.96 -11.70 -29.96
N ILE A 403 20.67 -12.78 -29.61
CA ILE A 403 21.92 -13.23 -30.27
C ILE A 403 21.81 -14.73 -30.52
N ASN A 404 22.00 -15.19 -31.77
CA ASN A 404 21.94 -16.60 -32.15
C ASN A 404 20.69 -17.33 -31.61
N HIS A 405 19.51 -16.72 -31.82
CA HIS A 405 18.21 -17.20 -31.32
C HIS A 405 18.05 -17.25 -29.78
N LYS A 406 19.05 -16.81 -29.01
CA LYS A 406 18.95 -16.67 -27.56
C LYS A 406 18.51 -15.25 -27.20
N GLU A 407 17.48 -15.17 -26.37
CA GLU A 407 16.93 -13.91 -25.87
C GLU A 407 17.73 -13.39 -24.67
N PHE A 408 17.85 -12.07 -24.62
CA PHE A 408 18.43 -11.27 -23.54
C PHE A 408 17.47 -10.12 -23.25
N ASP A 409 17.16 -9.90 -21.97
CA ASP A 409 16.15 -8.90 -21.60
C ASP A 409 16.73 -7.48 -21.71
N LEU A 410 17.84 -7.21 -21.01
CA LEU A 410 18.46 -5.88 -21.01
C LEU A 410 19.99 -5.96 -20.92
N ILE A 411 20.68 -5.55 -21.99
CA ILE A 411 22.14 -5.41 -22.02
C ILE A 411 22.48 -3.93 -22.08
N THR A 412 23.27 -3.45 -21.11
CA THR A 412 23.72 -2.06 -21.05
C THR A 412 25.25 -1.98 -20.98
N ILE A 413 25.79 -0.80 -21.28
CA ILE A 413 27.23 -0.50 -21.19
C ILE A 413 27.43 0.73 -20.29
N LYS A 414 28.38 0.64 -19.36
CA LYS A 414 28.83 1.76 -18.52
C LYS A 414 30.33 1.62 -18.27
N ASN A 415 31.10 2.70 -18.45
CA ASN A 415 32.55 2.71 -18.23
C ASN A 415 33.31 1.58 -18.93
N ASN A 416 32.99 1.31 -20.21
CA ASN A 416 33.57 0.24 -21.03
C ASN A 416 33.41 -1.18 -20.45
N LYS A 417 32.37 -1.38 -19.65
CA LYS A 417 31.97 -2.67 -19.09
C LYS A 417 30.52 -2.96 -19.47
N VAL A 418 30.23 -4.22 -19.79
CA VAL A 418 28.88 -4.68 -20.12
C VAL A 418 28.18 -5.16 -18.86
N PHE A 419 26.92 -4.79 -18.73
CA PHE A 419 26.03 -5.27 -17.69
C PHE A 419 24.84 -5.97 -18.35
N ASN A 420 24.72 -7.28 -18.12
CA ASN A 420 23.61 -8.08 -18.61
C ASN A 420 22.60 -8.29 -17.48
N PHE A 421 21.40 -7.74 -17.63
CA PHE A 421 20.31 -7.83 -16.68
C PHE A 421 19.21 -8.73 -17.21
N GLN A 422 18.91 -9.79 -16.46
CA GLN A 422 17.69 -10.58 -16.65
C GLN A 422 16.57 -10.00 -15.76
N CYS A 423 15.47 -9.59 -16.36
CA CYS A 423 14.30 -9.07 -15.67
C CYS A 423 13.33 -10.21 -15.31
N LYS A 424 12.91 -10.29 -14.05
CA LYS A 424 11.94 -11.27 -13.56
C LYS A 424 10.72 -10.60 -12.92
N ASN A 425 9.58 -10.75 -13.59
CA ASN A 425 8.28 -10.24 -13.14
C ASN A 425 7.43 -11.37 -12.50
N ASN A 426 7.95 -12.00 -11.45
CA ASN A 426 7.24 -13.05 -10.72
C ASN A 426 6.39 -12.43 -9.60
N PHE A 427 5.06 -12.43 -9.78
CA PHE A 427 4.12 -11.92 -8.78
C PHE A 427 4.26 -12.61 -7.41
N ILE A 428 4.42 -11.82 -6.36
CA ILE A 428 4.40 -12.25 -4.96
C ILE A 428 3.31 -11.46 -4.25
N ASP A 429 2.30 -12.18 -3.73
CA ASP A 429 1.23 -11.57 -2.94
C ASP A 429 1.68 -11.40 -1.49
N ILE A 430 2.40 -10.30 -1.22
CA ILE A 430 3.00 -10.06 0.10
C ILE A 430 1.94 -9.78 1.19
N SER A 431 0.72 -9.37 0.81
CA SER A 431 -0.41 -9.20 1.75
C SER A 431 -0.67 -10.49 2.55
N ARG A 432 -0.41 -11.65 1.94
CA ARG A 432 -0.64 -12.96 2.55
C ARG A 432 0.43 -13.39 3.57
N VAL A 433 1.46 -12.60 3.82
CA VAL A 433 2.49 -12.91 4.81
C VAL A 433 1.88 -13.10 6.19
N CYS A 434 0.91 -12.27 6.58
CA CYS A 434 0.20 -12.42 7.85
C CYS A 434 -0.76 -13.63 7.89
N TYR A 435 -1.07 -14.25 6.74
CA TYR A 435 -1.88 -15.47 6.69
C TYR A 435 -1.03 -16.74 6.76
N ASP A 436 0.07 -16.80 6.01
CA ASP A 436 0.98 -17.95 6.00
C ASP A 436 2.40 -17.54 5.53
N TYR A 437 3.20 -17.03 6.47
CA TYR A 437 4.58 -16.63 6.20
C TYR A 437 5.46 -17.80 5.71
N LYS A 438 5.20 -19.04 6.15
CA LYS A 438 5.98 -20.22 5.76
C LYS A 438 5.76 -20.56 4.29
N LYS A 439 4.53 -20.46 3.78
CA LYS A 439 4.24 -20.64 2.35
C LYS A 439 4.91 -19.56 1.50
N ILE A 440 4.86 -18.29 1.91
CA ILE A 440 5.57 -17.22 1.22
C ILE A 440 7.08 -17.46 1.25
N GLY A 441 7.65 -17.85 2.39
CA GLY A 441 9.08 -18.14 2.53
C GLY A 441 9.55 -19.31 1.67
N ARG A 442 8.77 -20.39 1.57
CA ARG A 442 9.05 -21.50 0.62
C ARG A 442 9.03 -21.02 -0.84
N PHE A 443 8.07 -20.16 -1.18
CA PHE A 443 8.00 -19.59 -2.52
C PHE A 443 9.19 -18.67 -2.81
N ASN A 444 9.59 -17.82 -1.87
CA ASN A 444 10.77 -16.97 -1.96
C ASN A 444 12.05 -17.79 -2.23
N LYS A 445 12.30 -18.85 -1.43
CA LYS A 445 13.45 -19.75 -1.65
C LYS A 445 13.46 -20.37 -3.05
N ARG A 446 12.29 -20.78 -3.55
CA ARG A 446 12.14 -21.31 -4.91
C ARG A 446 12.48 -20.25 -5.97
N LEU A 447 12.03 -19.00 -5.78
CA LEU A 447 12.36 -17.90 -6.68
C LEU A 447 13.85 -17.56 -6.65
N CYS A 448 14.49 -17.53 -5.47
CA CYS A 448 15.93 -17.30 -5.35
C CYS A 448 16.72 -18.34 -6.15
N LYS A 449 16.41 -19.64 -5.98
CA LYS A 449 17.02 -20.72 -6.77
C LYS A 449 16.76 -20.57 -8.27
N TYR A 450 15.55 -20.17 -8.65
CA TYR A 450 15.21 -19.92 -10.05
C TYR A 450 16.02 -18.76 -10.65
N TYR A 451 16.27 -17.70 -9.88
CA TYR A 451 17.06 -16.54 -10.30
C TYR A 451 18.56 -16.86 -10.36
N GLU A 452 19.09 -17.62 -9.40
CA GLU A 452 20.47 -18.13 -9.44
C GLU A 452 20.72 -18.99 -10.68
N ASN A 453 19.77 -19.87 -11.03
CA ASN A 453 19.85 -20.63 -12.27
C ASN A 453 19.81 -19.74 -13.52
N ALA A 454 19.11 -18.60 -13.47
CA ALA A 454 19.13 -17.64 -14.56
C ALA A 454 20.50 -16.96 -14.70
N LEU A 455 21.16 -16.61 -13.59
CA LEU A 455 22.53 -16.07 -13.60
C LEU A 455 23.52 -17.05 -14.25
N ILE A 456 23.49 -18.32 -13.82
CA ILE A 456 24.36 -19.39 -14.39
C ILE A 456 24.13 -19.52 -15.90
N LYS A 457 22.86 -19.47 -16.33
CA LYS A 457 22.48 -19.55 -17.74
C LYS A 457 23.04 -18.37 -18.55
N GLU A 458 23.06 -17.16 -17.97
CA GLU A 458 23.59 -15.97 -18.62
C GLU A 458 25.13 -15.96 -18.68
N GLU A 459 25.81 -16.47 -17.66
CA GLU A 459 27.27 -16.70 -17.68
C GLU A 459 27.68 -17.68 -18.79
N GLN A 460 26.92 -18.79 -18.95
CA GLN A 460 27.13 -19.74 -20.05
C GLN A 460 26.93 -19.12 -21.45
N ARG A 461 26.35 -17.92 -21.54
CA ARG A 461 26.09 -17.18 -22.77
C ARG A 461 27.03 -16.00 -22.97
N GLU A 462 27.93 -15.73 -22.02
CA GLU A 462 28.79 -14.54 -21.99
C GLU A 462 29.61 -14.37 -23.28
N ALA A 463 30.14 -15.46 -23.85
CA ALA A 463 30.89 -15.42 -25.11
C ALA A 463 30.09 -14.81 -26.29
N LEU A 464 28.77 -14.99 -26.31
CA LEU A 464 27.90 -14.40 -27.34
C LEU A 464 27.85 -12.88 -27.19
N ILE A 465 27.81 -12.39 -25.95
CA ILE A 465 27.77 -10.96 -25.66
C ILE A 465 29.12 -10.34 -26.00
N LYS A 466 30.24 -10.95 -25.56
CA LYS A 466 31.60 -10.49 -25.90
C LYS A 466 31.80 -10.32 -27.39
N THR A 467 31.40 -11.33 -28.16
CA THR A 467 31.51 -11.31 -29.63
C THR A 467 30.64 -10.22 -30.26
N LYS A 468 29.53 -9.84 -29.61
CA LYS A 468 28.59 -8.85 -30.15
C LYS A 468 28.93 -7.41 -29.75
N THR A 469 29.56 -7.21 -28.59
CA THR A 469 29.88 -5.89 -28.03
C THR A 469 31.35 -5.52 -28.15
N ASP A 470 32.23 -6.47 -28.48
CA ASP A 470 33.69 -6.34 -28.46
C ASP A 470 34.27 -5.93 -27.09
N ILE A 471 33.52 -6.17 -26.00
CA ILE A 471 33.92 -5.87 -24.62
C ILE A 471 34.06 -7.16 -23.82
N ASN A 472 35.21 -7.33 -23.17
CA ASN A 472 35.54 -8.54 -22.40
C ASN A 472 35.08 -8.52 -20.94
N ASP A 473 34.88 -7.33 -20.35
CA ASP A 473 34.42 -7.21 -18.96
C ASP A 473 32.88 -7.19 -18.93
N ILE A 474 32.30 -8.24 -18.36
CA ILE A 474 30.85 -8.45 -18.31
C ILE A 474 30.44 -8.83 -16.88
N GLU A 475 29.39 -8.19 -16.37
CA GLU A 475 28.71 -8.65 -15.16
C GLU A 475 27.25 -9.00 -15.43
N HIS A 476 26.77 -10.06 -14.78
CA HIS A 476 25.39 -10.53 -14.94
C HIS A 476 24.58 -10.36 -13.65
N PHE A 477 23.34 -9.90 -13.82
CA PHE A 477 22.39 -9.60 -12.76
C PHE A 477 21.00 -10.13 -13.07
N VAL A 478 20.21 -10.28 -12.03
CA VAL A 478 18.76 -10.45 -12.12
C VAL A 478 18.10 -9.23 -11.47
N ILE A 479 17.17 -8.58 -12.16
CA ILE A 479 16.31 -7.55 -11.57
C ILE A 479 14.94 -8.18 -11.31
N SER A 480 14.52 -8.22 -10.05
CA SER A 480 13.20 -8.74 -9.64
C SER A 480 12.23 -7.57 -9.48
N ARG A 481 11.08 -7.61 -10.17
CA ARG A 481 10.02 -6.60 -9.96
C ARG A 481 9.51 -6.70 -8.53
N PHE A 482 9.07 -7.89 -8.14
CA PHE A 482 8.59 -8.14 -6.78
C PHE A 482 9.79 -8.48 -5.89
N PRO A 483 10.01 -7.75 -4.78
CA PRO A 483 11.20 -7.95 -3.98
C PRO A 483 11.29 -9.37 -3.41
N VAL A 484 12.46 -9.98 -3.58
CA VAL A 484 12.83 -11.27 -2.97
C VAL A 484 13.81 -11.05 -1.83
N ILE A 485 13.76 -11.95 -0.85
CA ILE A 485 14.63 -11.94 0.33
C ILE A 485 15.82 -12.86 0.03
N THR A 486 17.00 -12.29 -0.21
CA THR A 486 18.22 -13.02 -0.54
C THR A 486 19.48 -12.25 -0.14
N ARG A 487 20.56 -12.99 0.15
CA ARG A 487 21.92 -12.44 0.33
C ARG A 487 22.70 -12.32 -0.98
N ASN A 488 22.19 -12.88 -2.07
CA ASN A 488 22.86 -12.82 -3.36
C ASN A 488 22.76 -11.39 -3.93
N THR A 489 23.85 -10.64 -3.86
CA THR A 489 23.93 -9.23 -4.31
C THR A 489 23.79 -9.04 -5.82
N ARG A 490 23.79 -10.14 -6.60
CA ARG A 490 23.52 -10.12 -8.05
C ARG A 490 22.03 -10.23 -8.37
N ILE A 491 21.18 -10.44 -7.36
CA ILE A 491 19.73 -10.36 -7.47
C ILE A 491 19.31 -9.02 -6.86
N ILE A 492 18.81 -8.13 -7.70
CA ILE A 492 18.50 -6.74 -7.37
C ILE A 492 16.98 -6.58 -7.36
N ASN A 493 16.40 -6.16 -6.25
CA ASN A 493 14.99 -5.78 -6.23
C ASN A 493 14.83 -4.43 -6.93
N LEU A 494 13.76 -4.27 -7.73
CA LEU A 494 13.52 -3.03 -8.49
C LEU A 494 13.57 -1.78 -7.60
N THR A 495 13.06 -1.88 -6.38
CA THR A 495 13.04 -0.80 -5.39
C THR A 495 14.42 -0.40 -4.88
N ASP A 496 15.38 -1.31 -4.93
CA ASP A 496 16.77 -1.05 -4.57
C ASP A 496 17.63 -0.62 -5.77
N LEU A 497 17.14 -0.80 -7.01
CA LEU A 497 17.90 -0.58 -8.25
C LEU A 497 18.50 0.82 -8.33
N VAL A 498 17.75 1.85 -7.91
CA VAL A 498 18.19 3.25 -7.90
C VAL A 498 19.46 3.45 -7.04
N ASN A 499 19.60 2.70 -5.95
CA ASN A 499 20.69 2.85 -4.98
C ASN A 499 21.64 1.65 -4.96
N TRP A 500 21.49 0.71 -5.90
CA TRP A 500 22.17 -0.59 -5.84
C TRP A 500 23.71 -0.46 -5.95
N GLU A 501 24.23 0.42 -6.81
CA GLU A 501 25.68 0.62 -6.95
C GLU A 501 26.32 1.12 -5.65
N SER A 502 25.64 1.98 -4.88
CA SER A 502 26.17 2.50 -3.60
C SER A 502 26.19 1.49 -2.46
N LYS A 503 25.52 0.34 -2.63
CA LYS A 503 25.45 -0.74 -1.65
C LYS A 503 26.46 -1.87 -1.92
N ARG A 504 27.21 -1.78 -3.03
CA ARG A 504 28.33 -2.67 -3.36
C ARG A 504 29.61 -2.09 -2.77
#